data_AF-A0A9E0RXC8-F1
#
_entry.id   AF-A0A9E0RXC8-F1
#
_cell.length_a   1.000
_cell.length_b   1.000
_cell.length_c   1.000
_cell.angle_alpha   90.00
_cell.angle_beta   90.00
_cell.angle_gamma   90.00
#
_symmetry.space_group_name_H-M   'P 1'
#
loop_
_entity.id
_entity.type
_entity.pdbx_description
1 polymer ?
#
loop_
_entity_poly.entity_id
_entity_poly.type
_entity_poly.pdbx_seq_one_letter_code
_entity_poly.pdbx_strand_id
1 'polypeptide(L)'
;MDGEGDNDETHSLGTFGSGHRFLQPGPCWRRRGRHRLELHVTDDEVSFCAYTGCWQGAPTSVAHAGRFTTYTGLDLDFSSQSSWTADAVLSIDTQTGTGTILVADIYAQPVTCTPWSPPQE
;
A
#
# COMPACT_ATOMS: atom_id res chain seq x y z
N MET A 1 -13.16 24.53 51.62
CA MET A 1 -13.75 24.80 50.30
C MET A 1 -12.69 24.40 49.29
N ASP A 2 -12.60 23.16 48.79
CA ASP A 2 -13.67 22.17 48.44
C ASP A 2 -14.77 22.82 47.56
N GLY A 3 -15.25 22.30 46.42
CA GLY A 3 -14.91 21.14 45.56
C GLY A 3 -15.70 21.30 44.24
N GLU A 4 -15.70 20.42 43.22
CA GLU A 4 -14.96 19.17 42.91
C GLU A 4 -15.19 18.83 41.40
N GLY A 5 -14.54 17.80 40.82
CA GLY A 5 -14.85 17.27 39.46
C GLY A 5 -13.92 17.76 38.34
N ASP A 6 -12.97 17.00 37.79
CA ASP A 6 -12.89 15.55 37.48
C ASP A 6 -13.73 15.12 36.26
N ASN A 7 -13.03 14.59 35.26
CA ASN A 7 -13.50 13.78 34.13
C ASN A 7 -12.26 13.31 33.35
N ASP A 8 -11.66 12.26 33.91
CA ASP A 8 -10.77 11.30 33.24
C ASP A 8 -11.30 10.87 31.85
N GLU A 9 -10.42 10.78 30.87
CA GLU A 9 -10.46 9.67 29.89
C GLU A 9 -9.03 9.33 29.41
N THR A 10 -8.27 8.73 30.32
CA THR A 10 -6.88 8.32 30.12
C THR A 10 -6.79 7.03 29.31
N HIS A 11 -7.07 7.07 28.01
CA HIS A 11 -6.87 5.91 27.13
C HIS A 11 -5.40 5.72 26.72
N SER A 12 -4.64 5.17 27.67
CA SER A 12 -3.31 4.61 27.43
C SER A 12 -3.37 3.44 26.45
N LEU A 13 -2.78 3.59 25.27
CA LEU A 13 -2.58 2.47 24.33
C LEU A 13 -1.09 2.27 23.98
N GLY A 14 -0.45 1.45 24.81
CA GLY A 14 0.44 0.39 24.33
C GLY A 14 1.81 0.80 23.81
N THR A 15 2.76 1.03 24.72
CA THR A 15 4.19 0.79 24.43
C THR A 15 4.43 -0.70 24.20
N PHE A 16 4.22 -1.20 22.98
CA PHE A 16 4.59 -2.57 22.61
C PHE A 16 6.09 -2.67 22.31
N GLY A 17 6.86 -2.90 23.36
CA GLY A 17 8.26 -3.31 23.22
C GLY A 17 8.37 -4.76 22.74
N SER A 18 8.74 -4.96 21.47
CA SER A 18 9.59 -6.08 21.01
C SER A 18 9.86 -5.97 19.52
N GLY A 19 11.11 -5.67 19.14
CA GLY A 19 11.85 -6.19 17.95
C GLY A 19 11.27 -6.16 16.52
N HIS A 20 10.00 -5.85 16.29
CA HIS A 20 9.37 -5.96 14.99
C HIS A 20 9.65 -4.72 14.13
N ARG A 21 10.66 -4.86 13.27
CA ARG A 21 10.89 -3.95 12.15
C ARG A 21 9.65 -4.03 11.25
N PHE A 22 8.77 -3.03 11.31
CA PHE A 22 7.70 -2.90 10.33
C PHE A 22 8.34 -2.86 8.94
N LEU A 23 7.99 -3.84 8.11
CA LEU A 23 8.35 -3.82 6.70
C LEU A 23 7.51 -2.72 6.07
N GLN A 24 8.08 -1.52 5.99
CA GLN A 24 7.46 -0.46 5.21
C GLN A 24 7.26 -0.98 3.77
N PRO A 25 6.10 -0.68 3.17
CA PRO A 25 5.79 -1.12 1.82
C PRO A 25 6.88 -0.63 0.88
N GLY A 26 7.35 -1.52 0.02
CA GLY A 26 8.40 -1.22 -0.94
C GLY A 26 7.95 -1.44 -2.37
N PRO A 27 8.73 -0.94 -3.34
CA PRO A 27 8.42 -1.14 -4.75
C PRO A 27 8.37 -2.64 -5.05
N CYS A 28 7.29 -3.04 -5.73
CA CYS A 28 7.02 -4.40 -6.11
C CYS A 28 7.48 -4.63 -7.55
N TRP A 29 8.52 -5.46 -7.71
CA TRP A 29 9.17 -5.74 -8.98
C TRP A 29 8.96 -7.19 -9.42
N ARG A 30 8.53 -7.39 -10.67
CA ARG A 30 8.58 -8.70 -11.32
C ARG A 30 9.96 -8.97 -11.95
N ARG A 31 10.49 -10.19 -11.77
CA ARG A 31 11.67 -10.66 -12.52
C ARG A 31 11.35 -10.88 -14.02
N ARG A 32 12.13 -10.19 -14.88
CA ARG A 32 12.32 -10.32 -16.35
C ARG A 32 11.16 -10.93 -17.17
N GLY A 33 10.44 -10.06 -17.88
CA GLY A 33 9.60 -10.39 -19.04
C GLY A 33 9.23 -9.10 -19.79
N ARG A 34 8.94 -9.15 -21.10
CA ARG A 34 8.65 -7.95 -21.94
C ARG A 34 7.29 -7.28 -21.67
N HIS A 35 6.54 -7.76 -20.69
CA HIS A 35 5.34 -7.14 -20.15
C HIS A 35 5.60 -6.89 -18.67
N ARG A 36 5.97 -5.65 -18.36
CA ARG A 36 6.40 -5.23 -17.03
C ARG A 36 5.20 -4.55 -16.37
N LEU A 37 4.69 -5.16 -15.30
CA LEU A 37 4.00 -4.41 -14.26
C LEU A 37 5.11 -3.89 -13.33
N GLU A 38 5.15 -2.58 -13.14
CA GLU A 38 5.85 -1.95 -12.03
C GLU A 38 4.80 -1.42 -11.08
N LEU A 39 5.02 -1.58 -9.77
CA LEU A 39 4.05 -1.25 -8.75
C LEU A 39 4.78 -0.60 -7.59
N HIS A 40 4.42 0.63 -7.27
CA HIS A 40 4.87 1.37 -6.10
C HIS A 40 3.67 1.61 -5.20
N VAL A 41 3.78 1.22 -3.93
CA VAL A 41 2.75 1.51 -2.93
C VAL A 41 3.40 1.99 -1.65
N THR A 42 2.76 2.96 -1.03
CA THR A 42 2.99 3.49 0.31
C THR A 42 1.62 3.80 0.92
N ASP A 43 1.59 4.30 2.16
CA ASP A 43 0.33 4.70 2.79
C ASP A 43 -0.25 6.00 2.16
N ASP A 44 0.57 6.76 1.41
CA ASP A 44 0.21 8.03 0.76
C ASP A 44 0.05 7.94 -0.77
N GLU A 45 0.60 6.90 -1.41
CA GLU A 45 0.62 6.75 -2.89
C GLU A 45 0.42 5.29 -3.31
N VAL A 46 -0.46 5.07 -4.29
CA VAL A 46 -0.54 3.86 -5.12
C VAL A 46 -0.23 4.25 -6.56
N SER A 47 0.77 3.62 -7.15
CA SER A 47 1.15 3.82 -8.55
C SER A 47 1.46 2.48 -9.21
N PHE A 48 0.86 2.19 -10.36
CA PHE A 48 1.17 0.99 -11.14
C PHE A 48 1.29 1.26 -12.64
N CYS A 49 2.44 0.91 -13.20
CA CYS A 49 2.76 1.06 -14.61
C CYS A 49 2.57 -0.25 -15.35
N ALA A 50 1.72 -0.25 -16.39
CA ALA A 50 1.56 -1.37 -17.30
C ALA A 50 1.51 -0.88 -18.76
N TYR A 51 2.20 -1.60 -19.64
CA TYR A 51 2.32 -1.30 -21.07
C TYR A 51 2.91 0.09 -21.37
N THR A 52 2.07 1.10 -21.60
CA THR A 52 2.45 2.43 -22.11
C THR A 52 2.17 3.58 -21.15
N GLY A 53 1.69 3.31 -19.93
CA GLY A 53 1.40 4.33 -18.93
C GLY A 53 1.26 3.77 -17.53
N CYS A 54 0.96 4.65 -16.58
CA CYS A 54 0.82 4.33 -15.17
C CYS A 54 -0.50 4.91 -14.64
N TRP A 55 -1.20 4.14 -13.80
CA TRP A 55 -2.28 4.66 -12.98
C TRP A 55 -1.70 5.06 -11.63
N GLN A 56 -2.04 6.25 -11.14
CA GLN A 56 -1.43 6.80 -9.92
C GLN A 56 -2.42 7.66 -9.12
N GLY A 57 -2.28 7.66 -7.80
CA GLY A 57 -3.10 8.47 -6.89
C GLY A 57 -2.89 8.06 -5.44
N ALA A 58 -3.52 8.77 -4.50
CA ALA A 58 -3.52 8.36 -3.10
C ALA A 58 -4.45 7.14 -2.88
N PRO A 59 -4.10 6.18 -2.00
CA PRO A 59 -5.03 5.13 -1.61
C PRO A 59 -6.25 5.75 -0.89
N THR A 60 -7.45 5.35 -1.29
CA THR A 60 -8.70 5.66 -0.59
C THR A 60 -8.80 4.93 0.75
N SER A 61 -8.16 3.76 0.88
CA SER A 61 -8.01 3.07 2.16
C SER A 61 -6.78 2.17 2.18
N VAL A 62 -6.13 2.10 3.35
CA VAL A 62 -5.11 1.10 3.68
C VAL A 62 -5.62 0.28 4.86
N ALA A 63 -5.56 -1.05 4.77
CA ALA A 63 -6.01 -1.98 5.79
C ALA A 63 -4.90 -2.97 6.15
N HIS A 64 -4.64 -3.16 7.45
CA HIS A 64 -3.67 -4.12 7.96
C HIS A 64 -4.40 -5.24 8.72
N ALA A 65 -4.19 -6.49 8.30
CA ALA A 65 -4.83 -7.68 8.85
C ALA A 65 -3.77 -8.76 9.13
N GLY A 66 -3.12 -8.67 10.29
CA GLY A 66 -2.04 -9.57 10.69
C GLY A 66 -0.84 -9.43 9.74
N ARG A 67 -0.55 -10.47 8.95
CA ARG A 67 0.54 -10.43 7.96
C ARG A 67 0.16 -9.79 6.62
N PHE A 68 -1.11 -9.47 6.41
CA PHE A 68 -1.60 -8.91 5.15
C PHE A 68 -1.78 -7.39 5.25
N THR A 69 -1.33 -6.67 4.22
CA THR A 69 -1.69 -5.26 3.99
C THR A 69 -2.42 -5.15 2.67
N THR A 70 -3.55 -4.44 2.67
CA THR A 70 -4.38 -4.18 1.49
C THR A 70 -4.50 -2.68 1.24
N TYR A 71 -4.24 -2.26 0.00
CA TYR A 71 -4.46 -0.90 -0.50
C TYR A 71 -5.66 -0.93 -1.44
N THR A 72 -6.54 0.05 -1.30
CA THR A 72 -7.60 0.33 -2.26
C THR A 72 -7.38 1.74 -2.78
N GLY A 73 -7.16 1.90 -4.07
CA GLY A 73 -7.17 3.18 -4.76
C GLY A 73 -8.39 3.24 -5.67
N LEU A 74 -9.22 4.28 -5.51
CA LEU A 74 -10.32 4.57 -6.42
C LEU A 74 -9.94 5.74 -7.32
N ASP A 75 -10.49 5.77 -8.54
CA ASP A 75 -10.29 6.83 -9.53
C ASP A 75 -8.80 7.20 -9.78
N LEU A 76 -7.90 6.21 -9.85
CA LEU A 76 -6.47 6.45 -10.06
C LEU A 76 -6.20 6.99 -11.47
N ASP A 77 -5.53 8.14 -11.58
CA ASP A 77 -5.31 8.87 -12.85
C ASP A 77 -4.30 8.17 -13.76
N PHE A 78 -4.63 8.01 -15.06
CA PHE A 78 -3.72 7.47 -16.05
C PHE A 78 -2.77 8.53 -16.63
N SER A 79 -1.46 8.32 -16.47
CA SER A 79 -0.38 9.29 -16.73
C SER A 79 -0.27 9.82 -18.17
N SER A 80 -0.91 9.18 -19.15
CA SER A 80 -0.94 9.67 -20.54
C SER A 80 -2.28 10.28 -20.99
N GLN A 81 -3.36 10.07 -20.22
CA GLN A 81 -4.72 10.56 -20.54
C GLN A 81 -5.50 10.79 -19.25
N SER A 82 -5.59 12.04 -18.79
CA SER A 82 -6.25 12.43 -17.53
C SER A 82 -7.78 12.28 -17.50
N SER A 83 -8.38 11.71 -18.55
CA SER A 83 -9.80 11.34 -18.60
C SER A 83 -10.01 9.83 -18.41
N TRP A 84 -8.94 9.09 -18.09
CA TRP A 84 -8.96 7.64 -17.90
C TRP A 84 -8.52 7.34 -16.48
N THR A 85 -9.48 6.94 -15.65
CA THR A 85 -9.23 6.48 -14.27
C THR A 85 -9.33 4.96 -14.19
N ALA A 86 -8.85 4.38 -13.09
CA ALA A 86 -9.13 2.99 -12.75
C ALA A 86 -9.20 2.77 -11.24
N ASP A 87 -10.12 1.91 -10.81
CA ASP A 87 -10.12 1.41 -9.44
C ASP A 87 -9.18 0.20 -9.33
N ALA A 88 -8.41 0.13 -8.26
CA ALA A 88 -7.50 -0.97 -8.00
C ALA A 88 -7.47 -1.37 -6.52
N VAL A 89 -7.35 -2.68 -6.28
CA VAL A 89 -7.03 -3.25 -4.97
C VAL A 89 -5.77 -4.10 -5.06
N LEU A 90 -4.84 -3.84 -4.15
CA LEU A 90 -3.61 -4.60 -3.98
C LEU A 90 -3.62 -5.24 -2.60
N SER A 91 -3.42 -6.54 -2.50
CA SER A 91 -3.20 -7.22 -1.22
C SER A 91 -1.84 -7.91 -1.21
N ILE A 92 -1.04 -7.68 -0.16
CA ILE A 92 0.32 -8.18 0.01
C ILE A 92 0.41 -8.95 1.33
N ASP A 93 0.93 -10.18 1.27
CA ASP A 93 1.52 -10.87 2.41
C ASP A 93 2.90 -10.29 2.71
N THR A 94 2.97 -9.45 3.74
CA THR A 94 4.19 -8.69 4.10
C THR A 94 5.32 -9.60 4.57
N GLN A 95 5.04 -10.82 5.03
CA GLN A 95 6.06 -11.79 5.44
C GLN A 95 6.78 -12.42 4.24
N THR A 96 6.03 -12.75 3.19
CA THR A 96 6.58 -13.44 2.00
C THR A 96 6.90 -12.47 0.85
N GLY A 97 6.45 -11.22 0.93
CA GLY A 97 6.52 -10.27 -0.17
C GLY A 97 5.72 -10.74 -1.39
N THR A 98 4.68 -11.56 -1.21
CA THR A 98 3.83 -12.03 -2.32
C THR A 98 2.46 -11.41 -2.22
N GLY A 99 1.87 -11.01 -3.35
CA GLY A 99 0.57 -10.36 -3.37
C GLY A 99 -0.20 -10.56 -4.66
N THR A 100 -1.34 -9.88 -4.75
CA THR A 100 -2.19 -9.81 -5.94
C THR A 100 -2.68 -8.39 -6.12
N ILE A 101 -2.58 -7.87 -7.34
CA ILE A 101 -3.31 -6.67 -7.77
C ILE A 101 -4.52 -7.09 -8.62
N LEU A 102 -5.65 -6.47 -8.35
CA LEU A 102 -6.85 -6.46 -9.18
C LEU A 102 -7.09 -5.01 -9.59
N VAL A 103 -7.20 -4.77 -10.89
CA VAL A 103 -7.63 -3.50 -11.47
C VAL A 103 -9.01 -3.73 -12.08
N ALA A 104 -10.01 -3.03 -11.56
CA ALA A 104 -11.42 -3.25 -11.86
C ALA A 104 -11.66 -3.23 -13.37
N ASP A 105 -12.38 -4.23 -13.88
CA ASP A 105 -12.71 -4.44 -15.30
C ASP A 105 -11.52 -4.56 -16.29
N ILE A 106 -10.26 -4.42 -15.85
CA ILE A 106 -9.07 -4.52 -16.73
C ILE A 106 -8.32 -5.85 -16.55
N TYR A 107 -7.82 -6.17 -15.34
CA TYR A 107 -7.07 -7.41 -15.09
C TYR A 107 -6.91 -7.75 -13.60
N ALA A 108 -6.58 -9.02 -13.32
CA ALA A 108 -5.98 -9.43 -12.04
C ALA A 108 -4.65 -10.16 -12.29
N GLN A 109 -3.62 -9.89 -11.48
CA GLN A 109 -2.34 -10.58 -11.59
C GLN A 109 -1.60 -10.73 -10.24
N PRO A 110 -0.85 -11.83 -10.04
CA PRO A 110 0.04 -11.99 -8.90
C PRO A 110 1.24 -11.04 -9.01
N VAL A 111 1.68 -10.51 -7.88
CA VAL A 111 2.84 -9.62 -7.76
C VAL A 111 3.83 -10.14 -6.73
N THR A 112 5.09 -9.76 -6.90
CA THR A 112 6.14 -9.97 -5.91
C THR A 112 6.69 -8.61 -5.50
N CYS A 113 6.64 -8.36 -4.19
CA CYS A 113 7.08 -7.14 -3.54
C CYS A 113 8.46 -7.34 -2.93
N THR A 114 9.35 -6.37 -3.12
CA THR A 114 10.62 -6.32 -2.40
C THR A 114 10.52 -5.28 -1.29
N PRO A 115 11.01 -5.56 -0.06
CA PRO A 115 11.10 -4.55 0.98
C PRO A 115 11.85 -3.32 0.47
N TRP A 116 11.36 -2.12 0.77
CA TRP A 116 12.12 -0.91 0.49
C TRP A 116 13.41 -0.95 1.30
N SER A 117 14.52 -0.82 0.61
CA SER A 117 15.84 -0.64 1.20
C SER A 117 16.35 0.70 0.72
N PRO A 118 16.62 1.67 1.61
CA PRO A 118 17.20 2.93 1.18
C PRO A 118 18.57 2.67 0.53
N PRO A 119 19.01 3.51 -0.42
CA PRO A 119 20.37 3.45 -0.93
C PRO A 119 21.38 3.41 0.22
N GLN A 120 22.33 2.49 0.17
CA GLN A 120 23.51 2.57 1.01
C GLN A 120 24.41 3.64 0.38
N GLU A 121 24.76 4.68 1.13
CA GLU A 121 25.78 5.68 0.74
C GLU A 121 27.19 5.07 0.70
#